data_AF-A0A1F2ZYW8-F1
#
_entry.id   AF-A0A1F2ZYW8-F1
#
_cell.length_a   1.000
_cell.length_b   1.000
_cell.length_c   1.000
_cell.angle_alpha   90.00
_cell.angle_beta   90.00
_cell.angle_gamma   90.00
#
_symmetry.space_group_name_H-M   'P 1'
#
loop_
_entity.id
_entity.type
_entity.pdbx_description
1 polymer ?
#
loop_
_entity_poly.entity_id
_entity_poly.type
_entity_poly.pdbx_seq_one_letter_code
_entity_poly.pdbx_strand_id
1 'polypeptide(L)'
;MAPLKGEGRADFSWRLAFVAGLVVAPLLFALFSGAPVAVSTPHPVWMMALGGIFVGYGTRLGSGCTSGHGVCGVARLSRRSLAATVMFMASAIATVFVVHQLFGF
;
A
#
# COMPACT_ATOMS: atom_id res chain seq x y z
N MET A 1 5.35 15.23 18.37
CA MET A 1 3.97 15.62 17.99
C MET A 1 3.05 15.10 19.07
N ALA A 2 2.59 15.98 19.96
CA ALA A 2 1.57 15.61 20.94
C ALA A 2 0.21 15.54 20.23
N PRO A 3 -0.63 14.52 20.48
CA PRO A 3 -1.93 14.42 19.84
C PRO A 3 -2.88 15.47 20.44
N LEU A 4 -3.62 16.20 19.57
CA LEU A 4 -4.70 17.07 20.01
C LEU A 4 -5.89 16.22 20.47
N LYS A 5 -6.53 16.61 21.58
CA LYS A 5 -7.47 15.80 22.38
C LYS A 5 -8.82 15.44 21.71
N GLY A 6 -8.93 15.59 20.39
CA GLY A 6 -10.11 15.22 19.59
C GLY A 6 -9.80 14.43 18.31
N GLU A 7 -8.52 14.30 17.92
CA GLU A 7 -8.11 13.72 16.62
C GLU A 7 -8.36 12.20 16.58
N GLY A 8 -8.12 11.49 17.69
CA GLY A 8 -8.07 10.03 17.69
C GLY A 8 -9.36 9.32 17.26
N ARG A 9 -10.55 9.87 17.59
CA ARG A 9 -11.84 9.26 17.23
C ARG A 9 -12.23 9.57 15.78
N ALA A 10 -11.94 10.79 15.30
CA ALA A 10 -12.17 11.18 13.91
C ALA A 10 -11.19 10.46 12.97
N ASP A 11 -9.91 10.38 13.34
CA ASP A 11 -8.88 9.64 12.60
C ASP A 11 -9.21 8.16 12.51
N PHE A 12 -9.64 7.55 13.61
CA PHE A 12 -10.04 6.14 13.60
C PHE A 12 -11.28 5.92 12.76
N SER A 13 -12.29 6.79 12.86
CA SER A 13 -13.51 6.73 12.04
C SER A 13 -13.19 6.82 10.55
N TRP A 14 -12.30 7.74 10.16
CA TRP A 14 -11.88 7.89 8.76
C TRP A 14 -11.10 6.67 8.26
N ARG A 15 -10.14 6.17 9.05
CA ARG A 15 -9.37 4.96 8.71
C ARG A 15 -10.27 3.74 8.58
N LEU A 16 -11.26 3.59 9.45
CA LEU A 16 -12.22 2.50 9.39
C LEU A 16 -13.11 2.61 8.15
N ALA A 17 -13.59 3.81 7.83
CA ALA A 17 -14.35 4.04 6.60
C ALA A 17 -13.53 3.70 5.34
N PHE A 18 -12.24 4.04 5.32
CA PHE A 18 -11.33 3.69 4.23
C PHE A 18 -11.16 2.17 4.09
N VAL A 19 -10.89 1.46 5.19
CA VAL A 19 -10.74 -0.01 5.18
C VAL A 19 -12.06 -0.69 4.80
N ALA A 20 -13.19 -0.21 5.33
CA ALA A 20 -14.51 -0.69 4.95
C ALA A 20 -14.76 -0.48 3.45
N GLY A 21 -14.36 0.66 2.89
CA GLY A 21 -14.42 0.94 1.45
C GLY A 21 -13.60 -0.05 0.62
N LEU A 22 -12.37 -0.38 1.05
CA LEU A 22 -11.53 -1.40 0.38
C LEU A 22 -12.18 -2.79 0.34
N VAL A 23 -12.93 -3.15 1.38
CA VAL A 23 -13.65 -4.43 1.46
C VAL A 23 -14.94 -4.36 0.65
N VAL A 24 -15.73 -3.31 0.81
CA VAL A 24 -17.06 -3.17 0.19
C VAL A 24 -16.98 -2.99 -1.33
N ALA A 25 -15.95 -2.31 -1.85
CA ALA A 25 -15.80 -2.04 -3.28
C ALA A 25 -15.84 -3.30 -4.17
N PRO A 26 -15.03 -4.36 -3.94
CA PRO A 26 -15.11 -5.59 -4.74
C PRO A 26 -16.44 -6.35 -4.55
N LEU A 27 -17.09 -6.25 -3.39
CA LEU A 27 -18.43 -6.83 -3.18
C LEU A 27 -19.49 -6.12 -4.03
N LEU A 28 -19.48 -4.78 -4.03
CA LEU A 28 -20.37 -3.99 -4.88
C LEU A 28 -20.11 -4.29 -6.35
N PHE A 29 -18.84 -4.35 -6.76
CA PHE A 29 -18.49 -4.73 -8.14
C PHE A 29 -19.11 -6.08 -8.51
N ALA A 30 -18.94 -7.10 -7.67
CA ALA A 30 -19.48 -8.43 -7.95
C ALA A 30 -21.01 -8.45 -8.03
N LEU A 31 -21.69 -7.62 -7.23
CA LEU A 31 -23.14 -7.49 -7.26
C LEU A 31 -23.64 -6.83 -8.56
N PHE A 32 -22.94 -5.81 -9.05
CA PHE A 32 -23.32 -5.08 -10.27
C PHE A 32 -22.91 -5.79 -11.56
N SER A 33 -21.76 -6.46 -11.58
CA SER A 33 -21.27 -7.18 -12.75
C SER A 33 -21.84 -8.60 -12.88
N GLY A 34 -22.45 -9.13 -11.82
CA GLY A 34 -22.92 -10.51 -11.74
C GLY A 34 -21.79 -11.56 -11.66
N ALA A 35 -20.53 -11.13 -11.53
CA ALA A 35 -19.38 -12.01 -11.47
C ALA A 35 -18.34 -11.53 -10.45
N PRO A 36 -17.72 -12.44 -9.68
CA PRO A 36 -16.64 -12.06 -8.78
C PRO A 36 -15.45 -11.48 -9.56
N VAL A 37 -14.69 -10.60 -8.92
CA VAL A 37 -13.41 -10.14 -9.47
C VAL A 37 -12.50 -11.36 -9.64
N ALA A 38 -12.16 -11.69 -10.88
CA ALA A 38 -11.23 -12.77 -11.15
C ALA A 38 -9.82 -12.35 -10.72
N VAL A 39 -9.38 -12.83 -9.55
CA VAL A 39 -8.03 -12.63 -9.04
C VAL A 39 -7.21 -13.87 -9.36
N SER A 40 -6.46 -13.83 -10.46
CA SER A 40 -5.45 -14.86 -10.74
C SER A 40 -4.10 -14.36 -10.24
N THR A 41 -3.55 -15.06 -9.26
CA THR A 41 -2.18 -14.80 -8.77
C THR A 41 -1.35 -16.06 -8.94
N PRO A 42 -0.23 -16.01 -9.70
CA PRO A 42 0.63 -17.18 -9.87
C PRO A 42 1.44 -17.53 -8.61
N HIS A 43 1.28 -16.73 -7.55
CA HIS A 43 2.05 -16.81 -6.32
C HIS A 43 1.19 -17.29 -5.14
N PRO A 44 1.78 -18.04 -4.20
CA PRO A 44 1.04 -18.57 -3.07
C PRO A 44 0.65 -17.46 -2.07
N VAL A 45 -0.49 -17.65 -1.40
CA VAL A 45 -1.09 -16.68 -0.47
C VAL A 45 -0.17 -16.27 0.69
N TRP A 46 0.72 -17.16 1.15
CA TRP A 46 1.66 -16.85 2.24
C TRP A 46 2.69 -15.79 1.82
N MET A 47 3.10 -15.80 0.54
CA MET A 47 4.05 -14.82 0.00
C MET A 47 3.41 -13.43 -0.08
N MET A 48 2.11 -13.37 -0.42
CA MET A 48 1.33 -12.14 -0.40
C MET A 48 1.15 -11.60 1.02
N ALA A 49 0.87 -12.49 1.99
CA ALA A 49 0.75 -12.10 3.40
C ALA A 49 2.06 -11.53 3.95
N LEU A 50 3.20 -12.18 3.67
CA LEU A 50 4.52 -11.67 4.03
C LEU A 50 4.82 -10.34 3.36
N GLY A 51 4.53 -10.21 2.06
CA GLY A 51 4.66 -8.95 1.33
C GLY A 51 3.87 -7.81 1.98
N GLY A 52 2.62 -8.08 2.38
CA GLY A 52 1.78 -7.12 3.09
C GLY A 52 2.38 -6.66 4.42
N ILE A 53 2.95 -7.58 5.21
CA ILE A 53 3.62 -7.26 6.47
C ILE A 53 4.85 -6.38 6.23
N PHE A 54 5.70 -6.75 5.26
CA PHE A 54 6.89 -5.97 4.93
C PHE A 54 6.54 -4.57 4.43
N VAL A 55 5.53 -4.44 3.56
CA VAL A 55 5.05 -3.13 3.10
C VAL A 55 4.49 -2.31 4.27
N GLY A 56 3.65 -2.91 5.12
CA GLY A 56 3.08 -2.24 6.29
C GLY A 56 4.17 -1.70 7.22
N TYR A 57 5.16 -2.53 7.55
CA TYR A 57 6.31 -2.12 8.36
C TYR A 57 7.14 -1.02 7.68
N GLY A 58 7.43 -1.18 6.39
CA GLY A 58 8.19 -0.22 5.58
C GLY A 58 7.52 1.15 5.50
N THR A 59 6.20 1.21 5.33
CA THR A 59 5.47 2.49 5.29
C THR A 59 5.54 3.24 6.63
N ARG A 60 5.56 2.50 7.75
CA ARG A 60 5.73 3.09 9.08
C ARG A 60 7.13 3.66 9.26
N LEU A 61 8.17 2.93 8.83
CA LEU A 61 9.56 3.42 8.85
C LEU A 61 9.75 4.64 7.95
N GLY A 62 9.14 4.64 6.77
CA GLY A 62 9.17 5.76 5.81
C GLY A 62 8.36 6.97 6.23
N SER A 63 7.61 6.93 7.34
CA SER A 63 6.64 7.94 7.76
C SER A 63 5.58 8.25 6.69
N GLY A 64 5.27 7.27 5.83
CA GLY A 64 4.39 7.43 4.68
C GLY A 64 4.46 6.23 3.74
N CYS A 65 3.48 6.13 2.84
CA CYS A 65 3.47 5.14 1.76
C CYS A 65 4.06 5.70 0.47
N THR A 66 4.34 4.83 -0.50
CA THR A 66 4.85 5.21 -1.82
C THR A 66 3.91 6.17 -2.54
N SER A 67 2.58 5.98 -2.45
CA SER A 67 1.61 6.89 -3.07
C SER A 67 1.55 8.27 -2.38
N GLY A 68 1.75 8.34 -1.06
CA GLY A 68 1.78 9.59 -0.31
C GLY A 68 3.00 10.45 -0.64
N HIS A 69 4.19 9.83 -0.65
CA HIS A 69 5.42 10.52 -1.09
C HIS A 69 5.42 10.79 -2.60
N GLY A 70 4.89 9.88 -3.41
CA GLY A 70 4.81 10.02 -4.86
C GLY A 70 3.81 11.09 -5.26
N VAL A 71 2.51 10.83 -5.13
CA VAL A 71 1.45 11.70 -5.67
C VAL A 71 1.44 13.06 -4.97
N CYS A 72 1.26 13.08 -3.65
CA CYS A 72 1.15 14.33 -2.90
C CYS A 72 2.50 15.01 -2.68
N GLY A 73 3.56 14.22 -2.40
CA GLY A 73 4.88 14.74 -2.06
C GLY A 73 5.65 15.30 -3.27
N VAL A 74 5.60 14.63 -4.43
CA VAL A 74 6.25 15.12 -5.66
C VAL A 74 5.47 16.30 -6.25
N ALA A 75 4.14 16.30 -6.19
CA ALA A 75 3.33 17.45 -6.62
C ALA A 75 3.65 18.74 -5.84
N ARG A 76 4.12 18.62 -4.59
CA ARG A 76 4.59 19.74 -3.77
C ARG A 76 6.09 20.06 -3.95
N LEU A 77 6.75 19.44 -4.93
CA LEU A 77 8.18 19.60 -5.22
C LEU A 77 9.11 19.33 -4.01
N SER A 78 8.71 18.42 -3.12
CA SER A 78 9.49 18.07 -1.94
C SER A 78 10.68 17.16 -2.30
N ARG A 79 11.90 17.67 -2.14
CA ARG A 79 13.15 16.88 -2.35
C ARG A 79 13.20 15.61 -1.51
N ARG A 80 12.72 15.67 -0.26
CA ARG A 80 12.62 14.50 0.63
C ARG A 80 11.69 13.44 0.07
N SER A 81 10.54 13.84 -0.47
CA SER A 81 9.57 12.89 -1.03
C SER A 81 10.05 12.31 -2.36
N LEU A 82 10.79 13.09 -3.16
CA LEU A 82 11.43 12.58 -4.37
C LEU A 82 12.45 11.48 -4.02
N ALA A 83 13.33 11.73 -3.06
CA ALA A 83 14.32 10.75 -2.60
C ALA A 83 13.65 9.48 -2.03
N ALA A 84 12.60 9.64 -1.21
CA ALA A 84 11.84 8.50 -0.68
C ALA A 84 11.21 7.65 -1.79
N THR A 85 10.62 8.30 -2.80
CA THR A 85 9.98 7.62 -3.93
C THR A 85 11.00 6.85 -4.77
N VAL A 86 12.17 7.45 -5.05
CA VAL A 86 13.27 6.79 -5.77
C VAL A 86 13.75 5.56 -5.00
N MET A 87 13.95 5.66 -3.69
CA MET A 87 14.37 4.53 -2.86
C MET A 87 13.33 3.41 -2.87
N PHE A 88 12.04 3.72 -2.70
CA PHE A 88 10.98 2.71 -2.77
C PHE A 88 10.96 1.99 -4.12
N MET A 89 11.07 2.73 -5.23
CA MET A 89 11.08 2.12 -6.56
C MET A 89 12.34 1.30 -6.80
N ALA A 90 13.52 1.79 -6.40
CA ALA A 90 14.78 1.05 -6.52
C ALA A 90 14.74 -0.26 -5.74
N SER A 91 14.24 -0.24 -4.49
CA SER A 91 14.08 -1.45 -3.68
C SER A 91 13.07 -2.41 -4.31
N ALA A 92 11.95 -1.93 -4.84
CA ALA A 92 10.96 -2.78 -5.51
C ALA A 92 11.54 -3.47 -6.75
N ILE A 93 12.24 -2.70 -7.61
CA ILE A 93 12.92 -3.23 -8.81
C ILE A 93 13.96 -4.27 -8.43
N ALA A 94 14.82 -3.96 -7.47
CA ALA A 94 15.85 -4.89 -6.99
C ALA A 94 15.23 -6.17 -6.40
N THR A 95 14.15 -6.04 -5.62
CA THR A 95 13.45 -7.20 -5.03
C THR A 95 12.86 -8.09 -6.11
N VAL A 96 12.15 -7.52 -7.09
CA VAL A 96 11.57 -8.29 -8.20
C VAL A 96 12.67 -8.97 -9.01
N PHE A 97 13.75 -8.24 -9.34
CA PHE A 97 14.88 -8.79 -10.08
C PHE A 97 15.51 -9.98 -9.34
N VAL A 98 15.80 -9.83 -8.04
CA VAL A 98 16.38 -10.90 -7.23
C VAL A 98 15.42 -12.09 -7.11
N VAL A 99 14.14 -11.85 -6.84
CA VAL A 99 13.15 -12.92 -6.67
C VAL A 99 12.96 -13.71 -7.96
N HIS A 100 12.82 -13.01 -9.09
CA HIS A 100 12.65 -13.65 -10.40
C HIS A 100 13.92 -14.40 -10.82
N GLN A 101 15.10 -13.85 -10.56
CA GLN A 101 16.37 -14.50 -10.91
C GLN A 101 16.69 -15.72 -10.04
N LEU A 102 16.39 -15.68 -8.75
CA LEU A 102 16.73 -16.76 -7.81
C LEU A 102 15.67 -17.85 -7.72
N PHE A 103 14.38 -17.48 -7.78
CA PHE A 103 13.28 -18.40 -7.56
C PHE A 103 12.47 -18.71 -8.82
N GLY A 104 12.68 -17.98 -9.92
CA GLY A 104 12.03 -18.26 -11.21
C GLY A 104 10.50 -18.10 -11.21
N PHE A 105 9.96 -17.33 -10.27
CA PHE A 105 8.54 -16.94 -10.21
C PHE A 105 8.20 -15.82 -11.18
#